data_AF-A0A431TDF5-F1
#
_entry.id   AF-A0A431TDF5-F1
#
_cell.length_a   1.000
_cell.length_b   1.000
_cell.length_c   1.000
_cell.angle_alpha   90.00
_cell.angle_beta   90.00
_cell.angle_gamma   90.00
#
_symmetry.space_group_name_H-M   'P 1'
#
loop_
_entity.id
_entity.type
_entity.pdbx_description
1 polymer ?
#
loop_
_entity_poly.entity_id
_entity_poly.type
_entity_poly.pdbx_seq_one_letter_code
_entity_poly.pdbx_strand_id
1 'polypeptide(L)'
;MNEQTFIHETRSGPWTCTIYLLKSNEGDFSAVGDIAFRGRHRCKLVLCRPDISTEAGIAILKQQCISWIEQIEQAGKPTPPASPEQIRKSSPTDQP
;
A
#
# COMPACT_ATOMS: atom_id res chain seq x y z
N MET A 1 -14.45 -2.55 22.34
CA MET A 1 -13.66 -1.85 21.32
C MET A 1 -13.50 -2.85 20.19
N ASN A 2 -14.08 -2.60 19.02
CA ASN A 2 -14.09 -3.58 17.94
C ASN A 2 -12.85 -3.36 17.08
N GLU A 3 -11.77 -4.06 17.40
CA GLU A 3 -10.52 -4.04 16.64
C GLU A 3 -10.32 -5.35 15.88
N GLN A 4 -9.76 -5.26 14.67
CA GLN A 4 -9.38 -6.42 13.88
C GLN A 4 -7.96 -6.26 13.35
N THR A 5 -7.08 -7.17 13.75
CA THR A 5 -5.68 -7.19 13.31
C THR A 5 -5.45 -8.31 12.32
N PHE A 6 -4.66 -8.04 11.27
CA PHE A 6 -4.18 -9.04 10.34
C PHE A 6 -2.72 -8.80 9.95
N ILE A 7 -2.04 -9.87 9.54
CA ILE A 7 -0.67 -9.83 9.03
C ILE A 7 -0.72 -9.97 7.50
N HIS A 8 0.08 -9.16 6.81
CA HIS A 8 0.31 -9.27 5.38
C HIS A 8 1.79 -9.55 5.12
N GLU A 9 2.08 -10.74 4.58
CA GLU A 9 3.44 -11.17 4.27
C GLU A 9 3.93 -10.54 2.97
N THR A 10 5.13 -9.96 3.01
CA THR A 10 5.77 -9.34 1.84
C THR A 10 7.23 -9.76 1.75
N ARG A 11 7.91 -9.38 0.66
CA ARG A 11 9.35 -9.63 0.48
C ARG A 11 10.21 -9.02 1.59
N SER A 12 9.86 -7.83 2.09
CA SER A 12 10.62 -7.15 3.14
C SER A 12 10.35 -7.68 4.55
N GLY A 13 9.31 -8.51 4.70
CA GLY A 13 8.87 -9.12 5.94
C GLY A 13 7.37 -8.92 6.22
N PRO A 14 6.89 -9.36 7.39
CA PRO A 14 5.49 -9.23 7.78
C PRO A 14 5.15 -7.77 8.11
N TRP A 15 4.01 -7.32 7.57
CA TRP A 15 3.36 -6.07 7.93
C TRP A 15 2.17 -6.36 8.84
N THR A 16 1.97 -5.53 9.86
CA THR A 16 0.82 -5.63 10.76
C THR A 16 -0.16 -4.51 10.43
N CYS A 17 -1.41 -4.88 10.21
CA CYS A 17 -2.50 -3.94 9.98
C CYS A 17 -3.58 -4.12 11.04
N THR A 18 -3.92 -3.05 11.75
CA THR A 18 -4.98 -3.05 12.76
C THR A 18 -6.10 -2.09 12.36
N ILE A 19 -7.31 -2.61 12.21
CA ILE A 19 -8.50 -1.83 11.89
C ILE A 19 -9.25 -1.53 13.18
N TYR A 20 -9.43 -0.24 13.47
CA TYR A 20 -10.21 0.28 14.59
C TYR A 20 -11.55 0.82 14.08
N LEU A 21 -12.67 0.24 14.51
CA LEU A 21 -13.99 0.78 14.21
C LEU A 21 -14.24 2.03 15.07
N LEU A 22 -14.58 3.15 14.42
CA LEU A 22 -14.97 4.41 15.06
C LEU A 22 -16.49 4.51 15.23
N LYS A 23 -17.23 4.12 14.19
CA LYS A 23 -18.70 4.02 14.18
C LYS A 23 -19.11 2.78 13.39
N SER A 24 -20.00 1.97 13.96
CA SER A 24 -20.54 0.76 13.33
C SER A 24 -22.05 0.73 13.53
N ASN A 25 -22.77 1.47 12.68
CA ASN A 25 -24.22 1.39 12.60
C ASN A 25 -24.61 0.89 11.20
N GLU A 26 -25.78 0.26 11.06
CA GLU A 26 -26.32 -0.04 9.72
C GLU A 26 -26.41 1.25 8.89
N GLY A 27 -25.78 1.24 7.71
CA GLY A 27 -25.76 2.38 6.81
C GLY A 27 -24.76 3.48 7.16
N ASP A 28 -23.92 3.34 8.19
CA ASP A 28 -22.91 4.34 8.54
C ASP A 28 -21.61 3.68 9.02
N PHE A 29 -20.63 3.58 8.12
CA PHE A 29 -19.32 3.02 8.41
C PHE A 29 -18.26 4.09 8.63
N SER A 30 -17.54 4.01 9.75
CA SER A 30 -16.32 4.78 9.97
C SER A 30 -15.26 3.94 10.69
N ALA A 31 -14.06 3.85 10.11
CA ALA A 31 -12.96 3.08 10.67
C ALA A 31 -11.59 3.64 10.28
N VAL A 32 -10.57 3.21 11.02
CA VAL A 32 -9.16 3.56 10.81
C VAL A 32 -8.34 2.29 10.64
N GLY A 33 -7.54 2.21 9.59
CA GLY A 33 -6.54 1.17 9.38
C GLY A 33 -5.15 1.69 9.75
N ASP A 34 -4.56 1.15 10.81
CA ASP A 34 -3.20 1.45 11.27
C ASP A 34 -2.23 0.41 10.71
N ILE A 35 -1.20 0.87 9.99
CA ILE A 35 -0.25 0.01 9.28
C ILE A 35 1.12 0.18 9.93
N ALA A 36 1.68 -0.93 10.41
CA ALA A 36 2.98 -0.99 11.05
C ALA A 36 3.91 -2.00 10.38
N PHE A 37 5.19 -1.68 10.38
CA PHE A 37 6.26 -2.57 9.90
C PHE A 37 7.38 -2.59 10.93
N ARG A 38 7.80 -3.80 11.35
CA ARG A 38 8.83 -4.01 12.38
C ARG A 38 8.56 -3.19 13.65
N GLY A 39 7.31 -3.22 14.12
CA GLY A 39 6.86 -2.51 15.33
C GLY A 39 6.80 -0.99 15.21
N ARG A 40 7.01 -0.42 14.01
CA ARG A 40 6.91 1.02 13.77
C ARG A 40 5.70 1.35 12.92
N HIS A 41 4.89 2.29 13.37
CA HIS A 41 3.80 2.86 12.58
C HIS A 41 4.35 3.50 11.29
N ARG A 42 3.71 3.22 10.16
CA ARG A 42 4.10 3.71 8.82
C ARG A 42 3.00 4.51 8.15
N CYS A 43 1.74 4.13 8.33
CA CYS A 43 0.61 4.79 7.69
C CYS A 43 -0.68 4.56 8.47
N LYS A 44 -1.57 5.53 8.40
CA LYS A 44 -2.93 5.46 8.90
C LYS A 44 -3.89 5.80 7.77
N LEU A 45 -4.82 4.90 7.48
CA LEU A 45 -5.88 5.08 6.50
C LEU A 45 -7.20 5.28 7.22
N VAL A 46 -8.05 6.18 6.73
CA VAL A 46 -9.38 6.43 7.29
C VAL A 46 -10.41 6.18 6.21
N LEU A 47 -11.44 5.39 6.54
CA LEU A 47 -12.58 5.16 5.67
C LEU A 47 -13.85 5.57 6.38
N CYS A 48 -14.50 6.60 5.86
CA CYS A 48 -15.83 7.05 6.24
C CYS A 48 -16.74 6.92 5.03
N ARG A 49 -17.74 6.05 5.10
CA ARG A 49 -18.67 5.78 4.01
C ARG A 49 -20.08 5.58 4.58
N PRO A 50 -21.07 6.39 4.19
CA PRO A 50 -22.46 6.06 4.42
C PRO A 50 -22.87 4.88 3.52
N ASP A 51 -24.02 4.29 3.85
CA ASP A 51 -24.75 3.29 3.07
C ASP A 51 -23.98 2.00 2.76
N ILE A 52 -23.01 1.63 3.61
CA ILE A 52 -22.33 0.34 3.53
C ILE A 52 -22.41 -0.41 4.85
N SER A 53 -22.45 -1.74 4.77
CA SER A 53 -22.38 -2.58 5.96
C SER A 53 -20.99 -2.50 6.58
N THR A 54 -20.91 -2.77 7.89
CA THR A 54 -19.64 -2.84 8.62
C THR A 54 -18.66 -3.84 7.98
N GLU A 55 -19.17 -4.99 7.55
CA GLU A 55 -18.37 -6.05 6.91
C GLU A 55 -17.79 -5.59 5.57
N ALA A 56 -18.60 -4.92 4.74
CA ALA A 56 -18.14 -4.36 3.47
C ALA A 56 -17.10 -3.25 3.70
N GLY A 57 -17.33 -2.37 4.67
CA GLY A 57 -16.38 -1.32 5.05
C GLY A 57 -15.04 -1.87 5.53
N ILE A 58 -15.06 -2.90 6.38
CA ILE A 58 -13.84 -3.59 6.83
C ILE A 58 -13.11 -4.23 5.65
N ALA A 59 -13.83 -4.90 4.74
CA ALA A 59 -13.22 -5.53 3.57
C ALA A 59 -12.53 -4.50 2.64
N ILE A 60 -13.19 -3.36 2.40
CA ILE A 60 -12.62 -2.26 1.61
C ILE A 60 -11.36 -1.71 2.29
N LEU A 61 -11.43 -1.40 3.59
CA LEU A 61 -10.31 -0.83 4.32
C LEU A 61 -9.12 -1.82 4.41
N LYS A 62 -9.39 -3.11 4.59
CA LYS A 62 -8.39 -4.18 4.53
C LYS A 62 -7.67 -4.19 3.19
N GLN A 63 -8.43 -4.13 2.08
CA GLN A 63 -7.85 -4.10 0.75
C GLN A 63 -7.02 -2.83 0.52
N GLN A 64 -7.48 -1.68 1.01
CA GLN A 64 -6.72 -0.42 0.92
C GLN A 64 -5.38 -0.50 1.68
N CYS A 65 -5.36 -1.11 2.87
CA CYS A 65 -4.11 -1.34 3.60
C CYS A 65 -3.14 -2.22 2.81
N ILE A 66 -3.61 -3.33 2.23
CA ILE A 66 -2.79 -4.23 1.42
C ILE A 66 -2.23 -3.49 0.19
N SER A 67 -3.10 -2.80 -0.56
CA SER A 67 -2.67 -2.07 -1.76
C SER A 67 -1.67 -0.96 -1.43
N TRP A 68 -1.80 -0.30 -0.28
CA TRP A 68 -0.80 0.68 0.17
C TRP A 68 0.55 0.01 0.48
N ILE A 69 0.55 -1.14 1.18
CA ILE A 69 1.78 -1.89 1.48
C ILE A 69 2.47 -2.32 0.18
N GLU A 70 1.73 -2.89 -0.77
CA GLU A 70 2.26 -3.35 -2.05
C GLU A 70 2.89 -2.22 -2.87
N GLN A 71 2.29 -1.03 -2.85
CA GLN A 71 2.86 0.15 -3.51
C GLN A 71 4.21 0.56 -2.89
N ILE A 72 4.32 0.54 -1.57
CA ILE A 72 5.57 0.85 -0.86
C ILE A 72 6.65 -0.21 -1.14
N GLU A 73 6.29 -1.50 -1.13
CA GLU A 73 7.20 -2.60 -1.47
C GLU A 73 7.73 -2.50 -2.91
N GLN A 74 6.90 -2.02 -3.84
CA GLN A 74 7.29 -1.81 -5.23
C GLN A 74 8.16 -0.55 -5.40
N ALA A 75 7.83 0.55 -4.74
CA ALA A 75 8.61 1.79 -4.77
C ALA A 75 10.00 1.64 -4.12
N GLY A 76 10.14 0.71 -3.16
CA GLY A 76 11.43 0.36 -2.55
C GLY A 76 12.34 -0.53 -3.40
N LYS A 77 11.94 -0.90 -4.63
CA LYS A 77 12.84 -1.59 -5.56
C LYS A 77 13.89 -0.61 -6.06
N PRO A 78 15.20 -0.88 -5.92
CA PRO A 78 16.19 -0.15 -6.68
C PRO A 78 15.88 -0.37 -8.17
N THR A 79 15.66 0.70 -8.90
CA THR A 79 15.74 0.66 -10.36
C THR A 79 17.13 0.09 -10.71
N PRO A 80 17.22 -0.93 -11.58
CA PRO A 80 18.50 -1.28 -12.16
C PRO A 80 19.10 0.00 -12.75
N PRO A 81 20.39 0.33 -12.51
CA PRO A 81 20.99 1.44 -13.21
C PRO A 81 20.77 1.22 -14.70
N ALA A 82 20.22 2.22 -15.39
CA ALA A 82 20.11 2.18 -16.84
C ALA A 82 21.48 1.82 -17.40
N SER A 83 21.59 0.65 -18.06
CA SER A 83 22.83 0.24 -18.71
C SER A 83 23.34 1.38 -19.59
N PRO A 84 24.57 1.87 -19.41
CA PRO A 84 25.13 2.96 -20.22
C PRO A 84 25.39 2.63 -21.70
N GLU A 85 24.95 1.48 -22.21
CA GLU A 85 25.35 0.95 -23.52
C GLU A 85 24.46 1.38 -24.70
N GLN A 86 24.04 2.65 -24.77
CA GLN A 86 23.51 3.21 -26.03
C GLN A 86 24.15 4.55 -26.46
N ILE A 87 25.19 5.03 -25.77
CA ILE A 87 25.97 6.20 -26.21
C ILE A 87 27.28 5.71 -26.86
N ARG A 88 27.19 5.13 -28.05
CA ARG A 88 28.27 4.89 -29.03
C ARG A 88 27.60 4.26 -30.27
N LYS A 89 27.56 4.85 -31.46
CA LYS A 89 28.32 5.93 -32.08
C LYS A 89 27.40 6.60 -33.10
N SER A 90 27.31 7.92 -33.08
CA SER A 90 27.04 8.69 -34.28
C SER A 90 28.36 8.83 -35.02
N SER A 91 28.43 8.34 -36.26
CA SER A 91 29.39 8.87 -37.24
C SER A 91 28.71 8.79 -38.61
N PRO A 92 28.35 9.95 -39.21
CA PRO A 92 28.02 9.99 -40.62
C PRO A 92 29.34 9.86 -41.40
N THR A 93 29.40 8.90 -42.31
CA THR A 93 30.50 8.80 -43.28
C THR A 93 30.23 9.82 -44.37
N ASP A 94 31.00 10.91 -44.35
CA ASP A 94 31.09 11.87 -45.44
C ASP A 94 32.36 11.58 -46.26
N GLN A 95 32.12 11.25 -47.55
CA GLN A 95 32.96 11.45 -48.73
C GLN A 95 34.31 10.71 -48.90
N PRO A 96 34.87 10.67 -50.13
CA PRO A 96 34.42 11.28 -51.40
C PRO A 96 33.99 10.31 -52.52
#